data_AF-A0A6J7KRV9-F1
#
_entry.id   AF-A0A6J7KRV9-F1
#
_cell.length_a   1.000
_cell.length_b   1.000
_cell.length_c   1.000
_cell.angle_alpha   90.00
_cell.angle_beta   90.00
_cell.angle_gamma   90.00
#
_symmetry.space_group_name_H-M   'P 1'
#
loop_
_entity.id
_entity.type
_entity.pdbx_description
1 polymer ?
#
loop_
_entity_poly.entity_id
_entity_poly.type
_entity_poly.pdbx_seq_one_letter_code
_entity_poly.pdbx_strand_id
1 'polypeptide(L)'
;MSVALVGNVWQLYAAAAMLTVPHLLGMFFGGIKNQPKLWQVIPSGLPKLMVELALGALVVIGIGQIFEPGVEMARWGFMLAVVPVFLIDVLKLFGRKAHPGDTRWYLRPRFKAPFYRVLALMVFAVTLELTVPHI
;
A
#
# COMPACT_ATOMS: atom_id res chain seq x y z
N MET A 1 21.53 -3.57 -2.48
CA MET A 1 20.82 -4.81 -2.87
C MET A 1 19.95 -4.62 -4.11
N SER A 2 19.18 -3.53 -4.24
CA SER A 2 18.27 -3.34 -5.38
C SER A 2 18.93 -3.17 -6.77
N VAL A 3 20.12 -2.55 -6.84
CA VAL A 3 20.88 -2.42 -8.11
C VAL A 3 21.26 -3.79 -8.67
N ALA A 4 21.59 -4.76 -7.82
CA ALA A 4 21.93 -6.12 -8.24
C ALA A 4 20.71 -6.92 -8.73
N LEU A 5 19.50 -6.51 -8.34
CA LEU A 5 18.23 -7.19 -8.64
C LEU A 5 17.56 -6.64 -9.90
N VAL A 6 17.58 -5.31 -10.10
CA VAL A 6 16.84 -4.61 -11.18
C VAL A 6 17.80 -4.04 -12.24
N GLY A 7 19.08 -3.93 -11.91
CA GLY A 7 20.09 -3.22 -12.69
C GLY A 7 20.19 -1.74 -12.30
N ASN A 8 21.20 -1.07 -12.85
CA ASN A 8 21.34 0.38 -12.73
C ASN A 8 20.50 1.10 -13.80
N VAL A 9 19.22 1.30 -13.50
CA VAL A 9 18.24 1.86 -14.43
C VAL A 9 17.43 2.99 -13.78
N TRP A 10 16.86 3.87 -14.60
CA TRP A 10 16.12 5.04 -14.10
C TRP A 10 14.90 4.66 -13.25
N GLN A 11 14.26 3.51 -13.54
CA GLN A 11 13.11 2.99 -12.78
C GLN A 11 13.44 2.76 -11.30
N LEU A 12 14.67 2.35 -10.99
CA LEU A 12 15.16 2.18 -9.62
C LEU A 12 15.18 3.52 -8.88
N TYR A 13 15.73 4.55 -9.52
CA TYR A 13 15.83 5.88 -8.94
C TYR A 13 14.45 6.54 -8.82
N ALA A 14 13.56 6.32 -9.79
CA ALA A 14 12.18 6.81 -9.74
C ALA A 14 11.41 6.20 -8.55
N ALA A 15 11.50 4.87 -8.36
CA ALA A 15 10.90 4.20 -7.23
C ALA A 15 11.47 4.69 -5.89
N ALA A 16 12.79 4.85 -5.79
CA ALA A 16 13.43 5.38 -4.60
C ALA A 16 12.98 6.82 -4.28
N ALA A 17 12.87 7.67 -5.31
CA ALA A 17 12.35 9.02 -5.16
C ALA A 17 10.90 9.00 -4.67
N MET A 18 10.04 8.17 -5.25
CA MET A 18 8.64 8.01 -4.81
C MET A 18 8.54 7.57 -3.35
N LEU A 19 9.39 6.68 -2.87
CA LEU A 19 9.40 6.29 -1.46
C LEU A 19 9.88 7.40 -0.52
N THR A 20 10.82 8.22 -0.99
CA THR A 20 11.51 9.21 -0.16
C THR A 20 10.77 10.54 -0.10
N VAL A 21 10.21 10.99 -1.22
CA VAL A 21 9.57 12.31 -1.37
C VAL A 21 8.48 12.57 -0.32
N PRO A 22 7.51 11.65 -0.06
CA PRO A 22 6.48 11.89 0.95
C PRO A 22 7.06 12.12 2.35
N HIS A 23 8.15 11.42 2.68
CA HIS A 23 8.81 11.57 3.97
C HIS A 23 9.49 12.93 4.10
N LEU A 24 10.22 13.36 3.06
CA LEU A 24 10.82 14.69 3.00
C LEU A 24 9.74 15.78 3.09
N LEU A 25 8.67 15.65 2.30
CA LEU A 25 7.55 16.59 2.35
C LEU A 25 6.92 16.64 3.75
N GLY A 26 6.78 15.51 4.43
CA GLY A 26 6.27 15.45 5.80
C GLY A 26 7.13 16.20 6.81
N MET A 27 8.46 16.18 6.65
CA MET A 27 9.40 16.89 7.53
C MET A 27 9.40 18.40 7.29
N PHE A 28 9.43 18.84 6.03
CA PHE A 28 9.56 20.27 5.70
C PHE A 28 8.21 21.00 5.69
N PHE A 29 7.12 20.34 5.30
CA PHE A 29 5.79 20.96 5.23
C PHE A 29 5.01 20.74 6.53
N GLY A 30 5.45 21.41 7.59
CA GLY A 30 4.72 21.50 8.87
C GLY A 30 3.31 22.12 8.75
N GLY A 31 3.04 22.89 7.69
CA GLY A 31 1.81 23.70 7.52
C GLY A 31 0.67 23.14 6.67
N ILE A 32 0.74 21.91 6.13
CA ILE A 32 -0.35 21.38 5.27
C ILE A 32 -1.64 21.23 6.08
N LYS A 33 -2.74 21.83 5.60
CA LYS A 33 -4.07 21.77 6.21
C LYS A 33 -4.48 20.31 6.47
N ASN A 34 -4.75 20.01 7.74
CA ASN A 34 -5.16 18.67 8.16
C ASN A 34 -6.67 18.43 7.92
N GLN A 35 -7.02 17.28 7.35
CA GLN A 35 -8.38 16.82 7.12
C GLN A 35 -8.69 15.57 7.97
N PRO A 36 -9.43 15.70 9.08
CA PRO A 36 -9.74 14.57 9.97
C PRO A 36 -10.56 13.46 9.30
N LYS A 37 -11.42 13.79 8.33
CA LYS A 37 -12.19 12.79 7.56
C LYS A 37 -11.27 11.90 6.73
N LEU A 38 -10.25 12.49 6.11
CA LEU A 38 -9.24 11.77 5.35
C LEU A 38 -8.40 10.85 6.26
N TRP A 39 -8.09 11.32 7.48
CA TRP A 39 -7.44 10.49 8.49
C TRP A 39 -8.26 9.23 8.83
N GLN A 40 -9.59 9.27 8.81
CA GLN A 40 -10.39 8.07 9.08
C GLN A 40 -10.28 7.03 7.95
N VAL A 41 -10.29 7.45 6.69
CA VAL A 41 -10.35 6.55 5.52
C VAL A 41 -8.99 5.94 5.18
N ILE A 42 -7.92 6.74 5.19
CA ILE A 42 -6.61 6.27 4.75
C ILE A 42 -6.10 5.15 5.68
N PRO A 43 -5.66 4.00 5.17
CA PRO A 43 -5.18 2.91 6.01
C PRO A 43 -3.89 3.26 6.77
N SER A 44 -3.76 2.75 8.00
CA SER A 44 -2.60 2.97 8.88
C SER A 44 -2.26 1.71 9.66
N GLY A 45 -0.99 1.53 10.06
CA GLY A 45 -0.53 0.35 10.80
C GLY A 45 -0.65 -0.95 9.98
N LEU A 46 -1.11 -2.04 10.60
CA LEU A 46 -1.28 -3.35 9.93
C LEU A 46 -2.19 -3.29 8.68
N PRO A 47 -3.37 -2.64 8.73
CA PRO A 47 -4.21 -2.48 7.54
C PRO A 47 -3.50 -1.79 6.37
N LYS A 48 -2.59 -0.82 6.64
CA LYS A 48 -1.78 -0.17 5.59
C LYS A 48 -0.95 -1.22 4.86
N LEU A 49 -0.19 -2.01 5.61
CA LEU A 49 0.69 -3.02 5.06
C LEU A 49 -0.08 -4.02 4.18
N MET A 50 -1.23 -4.50 4.64
CA MET A 50 -2.07 -5.43 3.87
C MET A 50 -2.52 -4.82 2.53
N VAL A 51 -2.97 -3.57 2.56
CA VAL A 51 -3.39 -2.85 1.35
C VAL A 51 -2.21 -2.65 0.39
N GLU A 52 -1.04 -2.29 0.91
CA GLU A 52 0.16 -2.09 0.10
C GLU A 52 0.64 -3.37 -0.58
N LEU A 53 0.62 -4.49 0.15
CA LEU A 53 0.95 -5.80 -0.41
C LEU A 53 -0.05 -6.22 -1.49
N ALA A 54 -1.35 -6.05 -1.24
CA ALA A 54 -2.39 -6.38 -2.22
C ALA A 54 -2.27 -5.52 -3.48
N LEU A 55 -2.10 -4.20 -3.33
CA LEU A 55 -1.93 -3.30 -4.48
C LEU A 55 -0.64 -3.60 -5.25
N GLY A 56 0.46 -3.86 -4.54
CA GLY A 56 1.72 -4.25 -5.18
C GLY A 56 1.56 -5.53 -6.01
N ALA A 57 0.90 -6.55 -5.45
CA ALA A 57 0.59 -7.78 -6.17
C ALA A 57 -0.29 -7.53 -7.40
N LEU A 58 -1.36 -6.74 -7.26
CA LEU A 58 -2.25 -6.40 -8.38
C LEU A 58 -1.51 -5.68 -9.51
N VAL A 59 -0.61 -4.75 -9.18
CA VAL A 59 0.21 -4.07 -10.19
C VAL A 59 1.12 -5.05 -10.90
N VAL A 60 1.80 -5.94 -10.18
CA VAL A 60 2.69 -6.93 -10.79
C VAL A 60 1.90 -7.90 -11.69
N ILE A 61 0.73 -8.36 -11.24
CA ILE A 61 -0.17 -9.20 -12.04
C ILE A 61 -0.57 -8.47 -13.32
N GLY A 62 -0.99 -7.20 -13.22
CA GLY A 62 -1.37 -6.37 -14.37
C GLY A 62 -0.21 -6.15 -15.35
N ILE A 63 1.00 -5.92 -14.85
CA ILE A 63 2.19 -5.75 -15.68
C ILE A 63 2.57 -7.06 -16.39
N GLY A 64 2.37 -8.21 -15.74
CA GLY A 64 2.54 -9.52 -16.37
C GLY A 64 1.55 -9.82 -17.50
N GLN A 65 0.48 -9.04 -17.66
CA GLN A 65 -0.41 -9.14 -18.83
C GLN A 65 0.09 -8.34 -20.04
N ILE A 66 1.00 -7.39 -19.82
CA ILE A 66 1.49 -6.46 -20.84
C ILE A 66 2.89 -6.87 -21.32
N PHE A 67 3.73 -7.36 -20.41
CA PHE A 67 5.12 -7.72 -20.68
C PHE A 67 5.33 -9.22 -20.55
N GLU A 68 6.16 -9.76 -21.42
CA GLU A 68 6.66 -11.13 -21.27
C GLU A 68 7.56 -11.26 -20.04
N PRO A 69 7.60 -12.44 -19.40
CA PRO A 69 8.50 -12.69 -18.27
C PRO A 69 9.95 -12.37 -18.61
N GLY A 70 10.54 -11.41 -17.88
CA GLY A 70 11.90 -10.98 -18.14
C GLY A 70 12.30 -9.74 -17.36
N VAL A 71 13.47 -9.22 -17.71
CA VAL A 71 14.09 -8.07 -17.02
C VAL A 71 13.21 -6.82 -17.13
N GLU A 72 12.58 -6.59 -18.28
CA GLU A 72 11.77 -5.39 -18.50
C GLU A 72 10.47 -5.41 -17.68
N MET A 73 9.80 -6.58 -17.60
CA MET A 73 8.66 -6.80 -16.72
C MET A 73 9.02 -6.53 -15.25
N ALA A 74 10.19 -7.01 -14.80
CA ALA A 74 10.65 -6.79 -13.43
C ALA A 74 10.92 -5.30 -13.13
N ARG A 75 11.52 -4.56 -14.08
CA ARG A 75 11.80 -3.12 -13.93
C ARG A 75 10.52 -2.29 -13.83
N TRP A 76 9.57 -2.50 -14.72
CA TRP A 76 8.29 -1.79 -14.70
C TRP A 76 7.43 -2.21 -13.51
N GLY A 77 7.37 -3.50 -13.21
CA GLY A 77 6.66 -4.03 -12.04
C GLY A 77 7.19 -3.44 -10.74
N PHE A 78 8.51 -3.39 -10.57
CA PHE A 78 9.14 -2.78 -9.39
C PHE A 78 8.76 -1.30 -9.21
N MET A 79 8.89 -0.49 -10.27
CA MET A 79 8.57 0.93 -10.19
C MET A 79 7.08 1.19 -9.99
N LEU A 80 6.22 0.54 -10.77
CA LEU A 80 4.80 0.79 -10.73
C LEU A 80 4.15 0.25 -9.46
N ALA A 81 4.67 -0.82 -8.87
CA ALA A 81 4.16 -1.31 -7.58
C ALA A 81 4.33 -0.30 -6.44
N VAL A 82 5.31 0.60 -6.56
CA VAL A 82 5.52 1.69 -5.59
C VAL A 82 4.55 2.85 -5.80
N VAL A 83 3.99 3.03 -7.00
CA VAL A 83 3.11 4.17 -7.31
C VAL A 83 1.88 4.21 -6.38
N PRO A 84 1.11 3.12 -6.16
CA PRO A 84 -0.01 3.14 -5.22
C PRO A 84 0.41 3.48 -3.79
N VAL A 85 1.56 2.96 -3.33
CA VAL A 85 2.13 3.24 -2.01
C VAL A 85 2.43 4.73 -1.88
N PHE A 86 3.10 5.30 -2.88
CA PHE A 86 3.40 6.72 -2.96
C PHE A 86 2.14 7.58 -2.88
N LEU A 87 1.10 7.25 -3.66
CA LEU A 87 -0.16 7.98 -3.64
C LEU A 87 -0.80 7.97 -2.24
N ILE A 88 -0.83 6.82 -1.58
CA ILE A 88 -1.35 6.70 -0.21
C ILE A 88 -0.55 7.57 0.75
N ASP A 89 0.78 7.57 0.64
CA ASP A 89 1.66 8.32 1.56
C ASP A 89 1.65 9.82 1.29
N VAL A 90 1.47 10.26 0.05
CA VAL A 90 1.18 11.68 -0.27
C VAL A 90 -0.18 12.08 0.31
N LEU A 91 -1.22 11.26 0.12
CA LEU A 91 -2.54 11.55 0.69
C LEU A 91 -2.51 11.64 2.22
N LYS A 92 -1.66 10.84 2.89
CA LYS A 92 -1.47 10.91 4.35
C LYS A 92 -0.97 12.26 4.84
N LEU A 93 -0.21 13.01 4.02
CA LEU A 93 0.25 14.34 4.40
C LEU A 93 -0.92 15.29 4.69
N PHE A 94 -2.07 15.09 4.05
CA PHE A 94 -3.28 15.88 4.28
C PHE A 94 -4.14 15.32 5.42
N GLY A 95 -4.04 14.04 5.75
CA GLY A 95 -4.84 13.37 6.79
C GLY A 95 -4.00 12.90 7.98
N ARG A 96 -3.11 13.75 8.50
CA ARG A 96 -2.10 13.39 9.52
C ARG A 96 -2.69 13.15 10.91
N LYS A 97 -3.66 13.95 11.34
CA LYS A 97 -4.18 13.96 12.71
C LYS A 97 -5.67 13.65 12.75
N ALA A 98 -6.06 12.84 13.73
CA ALA A 98 -7.44 12.63 14.11
C ALA A 98 -8.04 13.90 14.74
N HIS A 99 -9.36 13.95 14.83
CA HIS A 99 -10.00 14.86 15.77
C HIS A 99 -9.71 14.40 17.22
N PRO A 100 -9.55 15.30 18.20
CA PRO A 100 -9.39 14.90 19.60
C PRO A 100 -10.51 13.96 20.05
N GLY A 101 -10.14 12.84 20.69
CA GLY A 101 -11.07 11.80 21.16
C GLY A 101 -11.51 10.78 20.10
N ASP A 102 -11.06 10.92 18.86
CA ASP A 102 -11.53 10.08 17.76
C ASP A 102 -10.64 8.85 17.55
N THR A 103 -11.26 7.68 17.42
CA THR A 103 -10.57 6.41 17.11
C THR A 103 -10.82 6.02 15.66
N ARG A 104 -9.89 5.26 15.08
CA ARG A 104 -10.06 4.71 13.72
C ARG A 104 -11.36 3.93 13.64
N TRP A 105 -12.08 4.05 12.52
CA TRP A 105 -13.41 3.45 12.36
C TRP A 105 -13.41 1.94 12.61
N TYR A 106 -12.36 1.23 12.17
CA TYR A 106 -12.19 -0.21 12.37
C TYR A 106 -11.81 -0.62 13.81
N LEU A 107 -11.43 0.33 14.66
CA LEU A 107 -11.14 0.10 16.08
C LEU A 107 -12.33 0.44 16.99
N ARG A 108 -13.35 1.12 16.48
CA ARG A 108 -14.54 1.50 17.26
C ARG A 108 -15.25 0.23 17.78
N PRO A 109 -15.76 0.21 19.02
CA PRO A 109 -16.37 -1.00 19.61
C PRO A 109 -17.45 -1.65 18.72
N ARG A 110 -18.23 -0.83 18.02
CA ARG A 110 -19.28 -1.26 17.09
C ARG A 110 -18.76 -2.04 15.88
N PHE A 111 -17.57 -1.71 15.37
CA PHE A 111 -17.04 -2.27 14.12
C PHE A 111 -15.89 -3.23 14.32
N LYS A 112 -15.22 -3.20 15.48
CA LYS A 112 -14.06 -4.04 15.78
C LYS A 112 -14.37 -5.53 15.62
N ALA A 113 -15.35 -6.05 16.38
CA ALA A 113 -15.68 -7.47 16.36
C ALA A 113 -16.12 -8.00 14.98
N PRO A 114 -17.07 -7.36 14.25
CA PRO A 114 -17.46 -7.84 12.93
C PRO A 114 -16.33 -7.73 11.90
N PHE A 115 -15.53 -6.66 11.92
CA PHE A 115 -14.42 -6.48 10.98
C PHE A 115 -13.38 -7.59 11.10
N TYR A 116 -12.91 -7.89 12.32
CA TYR A 116 -11.92 -8.96 12.52
C TYR A 116 -12.48 -10.34 12.18
N ARG A 117 -13.77 -10.60 12.43
CA ARG A 117 -14.42 -11.88 12.07
C ARG A 117 -14.50 -12.05 10.55
N VAL A 118 -14.97 -11.02 9.84
CA VAL A 118 -15.08 -11.06 8.37
C VAL A 118 -13.71 -11.20 7.73
N LEU A 119 -12.70 -10.45 8.23
CA LEU A 119 -11.34 -10.55 7.72
C LEU A 119 -10.76 -11.96 7.92
N ALA A 120 -10.92 -12.54 9.12
CA ALA A 120 -10.44 -13.89 9.41
C ALA A 120 -11.12 -14.95 8.53
N LEU A 121 -12.44 -14.85 8.35
CA LEU A 121 -13.19 -15.74 7.46
C LEU A 121 -12.76 -15.59 6.00
N MET A 122 -12.53 -14.37 5.54
CA MET A 122 -12.07 -14.12 4.17
C MET A 122 -10.68 -14.71 3.93
N VAL A 123 -9.73 -14.47 4.84
CA VAL A 123 -8.38 -15.06 4.76
C VAL A 123 -8.47 -16.59 4.78
N PHE A 124 -9.30 -17.17 5.64
CA PHE A 124 -9.51 -18.61 5.70
C PHE A 124 -10.07 -19.17 4.38
N ALA A 125 -11.10 -18.53 3.82
CA ALA A 125 -11.71 -18.94 2.56
C ALA A 125 -10.71 -18.88 1.39
N VAL A 126 -9.97 -17.77 1.27
CA VAL A 126 -8.92 -17.61 0.25
C VAL A 126 -7.81 -18.64 0.44
N THR A 127 -7.41 -18.92 1.68
CA THR A 127 -6.39 -19.94 1.96
C THR A 127 -6.85 -21.33 1.56
N LEU A 128 -8.12 -21.68 1.81
CA LEU A 128 -8.70 -22.94 1.37
C LEU A 128 -8.72 -23.05 -0.16
N GLU A 129 -9.16 -22.00 -0.86
CA GLU A 129 -9.17 -21.97 -2.33
C GLU A 129 -7.76 -22.16 -2.91
N LEU A 130 -6.74 -21.50 -2.33
CA LEU A 130 -5.36 -21.65 -2.76
C LEU A 130 -4.74 -23.01 -2.41
N THR A 131 -5.20 -23.67 -1.34
CA THR A 131 -4.65 -24.96 -0.88
C THR A 131 -5.29 -26.14 -1.60
N VAL A 132 -6.56 -26.03 -2.03
CA VAL A 132 -7.21 -27.08 -2.80
C VAL A 132 -6.60 -27.10 -4.20
N PRO A 133 -5.86 -28.15 -4.60
CA PRO A 133 -5.31 -28.22 -5.94
C PRO A 133 -6.46 -28.32 -6.94
N HIS A 134 -6.50 -27.42 -7.91
CA HIS A 134 -7.33 -27.59 -9.10
C HIS A 134 -6.76 -28.78 -9.90
N ILE A 135 -7.32 -29.97 -9.68
CA ILE A 135 -7.12 -31.20 -10.46
C ILE A 135 -8.17 -31.22 -11.58
#